data_AF-F6FG74-F1
#
_entry.id   AF-F6FG74-F1
#
_cell.length_a   1.000
_cell.length_b   1.000
_cell.length_c   1.000
_cell.angle_alpha   90.00
_cell.angle_beta   90.00
_cell.angle_gamma   90.00
#
_symmetry.space_group_name_H-M   'P 1'
#
loop_
_entity.id
_entity.type
_entity.pdbx_description
1 polymer ?
#
loop_
_entity_poly.entity_id
_entity_poly.type
_entity_poly.pdbx_seq_one_letter_code
_entity_poly.pdbx_strand_id
1 'polypeptide(L)'
;MASSFVKPLSAATLVGASGTGGYFGSKLLSSRSKEVPIEKKSFSVAELLSKDTTKTLLQKSLGKDHADWKEAWKSYIEKNTSSATEGSDPLKIDGWVNKKSTTDSVPEEFLNRCDDESKKTVSSTSDAVYVTVSTWCTKAVTAQKL
;
A
#
# COMPACT_ATOMS: atom_id res chain seq x y z
N MET A 1 15.10 -45.08 27.47
CA MET A 1 14.77 -46.33 26.73
C MET A 1 14.93 -46.00 25.25
N ALA A 2 16.15 -46.21 24.73
CA ALA A 2 16.50 -47.34 23.83
C ALA A 2 15.84 -47.18 22.44
N SER A 3 16.58 -46.64 21.46
CA SER A 3 17.15 -47.35 20.29
C SER A 3 16.13 -47.40 19.12
N SER A 4 16.46 -47.22 17.84
CA SER A 4 17.60 -47.78 17.10
C SER A 4 17.89 -47.02 15.80
N PHE A 5 19.16 -47.08 15.43
CA PHE A 5 19.77 -46.80 14.12
C PHE A 5 19.19 -47.64 12.97
N VAL A 6 19.12 -47.07 11.76
CA VAL A 6 19.60 -47.72 10.53
C VAL A 6 19.97 -46.70 9.44
N LYS A 7 21.24 -46.72 9.04
CA LYS A 7 21.81 -46.37 7.70
C LYS A 7 22.35 -47.70 7.13
N PRO A 8 22.81 -47.82 5.86
CA PRO A 8 22.64 -47.04 4.63
C PRO A 8 22.23 -47.96 3.44
N LEU A 9 22.09 -47.45 2.22
CA LEU A 9 22.38 -48.26 1.03
C LEU A 9 22.98 -47.39 -0.08
N SER A 10 24.25 -47.63 -0.36
CA SER A 10 24.98 -47.14 -1.53
C SER A 10 24.71 -48.08 -2.71
N ALA A 11 24.54 -47.53 -3.92
CA ALA A 11 24.70 -48.24 -5.19
C ALA A 11 25.28 -47.23 -6.20
N ALA A 12 26.59 -47.25 -6.46
CA ALA A 12 27.29 -48.06 -7.48
C ALA A 12 27.41 -47.28 -8.81
N THR A 13 28.64 -46.85 -9.07
CA THR A 13 29.14 -46.24 -10.32
C THR A 13 29.25 -47.28 -11.43
N LEU A 14 28.81 -46.95 -12.66
CA LEU A 14 29.23 -47.63 -13.88
C LEU A 14 29.65 -46.61 -14.94
N VAL A 15 30.96 -46.56 -15.20
CA VAL A 15 31.55 -45.98 -16.41
C VAL A 15 31.69 -47.12 -17.43
N GLY A 16 31.16 -46.91 -18.64
CA GLY A 16 31.26 -47.83 -19.78
C GLY A 16 31.28 -47.06 -21.11
N ALA A 17 32.07 -47.53 -22.07
CA ALA A 17 32.64 -46.78 -23.18
C ALA A 17 31.75 -46.55 -24.42
N SER A 18 32.06 -45.45 -25.12
CA SER A 18 31.85 -45.07 -26.53
C SER A 18 30.86 -45.85 -27.41
N GLY A 19 29.77 -45.19 -27.81
CA GLY A 19 28.87 -45.60 -28.88
C GLY A 19 28.14 -44.38 -29.48
N THR A 20 28.12 -44.31 -30.81
CA THR A 20 27.65 -43.18 -31.64
C THR A 20 26.15 -42.89 -31.51
N GLY A 21 25.78 -41.61 -31.41
CA GLY A 21 24.48 -41.08 -31.84
C GLY A 21 23.36 -41.09 -30.80
N GLY A 22 23.08 -39.93 -30.21
CA GLY A 22 21.89 -39.68 -29.41
C GLY A 22 21.91 -38.28 -28.83
N TYR A 23 21.00 -37.42 -29.29
CA TYR A 23 20.90 -36.00 -28.98
C TYR A 23 20.70 -35.77 -27.45
N PHE A 24 21.78 -35.56 -26.69
CA PHE A 24 21.70 -34.90 -25.38
C PHE A 24 21.51 -33.40 -25.61
N GLY A 25 20.35 -33.07 -26.14
CA GLY A 25 19.81 -31.73 -26.22
C GLY A 25 18.78 -31.51 -25.13
N SER A 26 19.01 -32.01 -23.91
CA SER A 26 18.41 -31.36 -22.75
C SER A 26 19.06 -29.97 -22.68
N LYS A 27 18.56 -29.05 -23.51
CA LYS A 27 18.27 -27.69 -23.04
C LYS A 27 17.29 -27.90 -21.88
N LEU A 28 17.84 -28.36 -20.76
CA LEU A 28 17.53 -27.83 -19.47
C LEU A 28 17.66 -26.34 -19.71
N LEU A 29 16.51 -25.74 -19.99
CA LEU A 29 16.25 -24.35 -19.76
C LEU A 29 16.46 -24.20 -18.24
N SER A 30 17.73 -24.23 -17.84
CA SER A 30 18.31 -23.27 -16.93
C SER A 30 18.18 -21.92 -17.65
N SER A 31 16.92 -21.52 -17.87
CA SER A 31 16.48 -20.20 -17.53
C SER A 31 16.91 -20.07 -16.07
N ARG A 32 18.16 -19.65 -15.92
CA ARG A 32 18.48 -18.55 -15.06
C ARG A 32 17.42 -17.51 -15.43
N SER A 33 16.24 -17.65 -14.84
CA SER A 33 15.54 -16.49 -14.38
C SER A 33 16.66 -15.76 -13.68
N LYS A 34 17.15 -14.70 -14.32
CA LYS A 34 17.27 -13.48 -13.58
C LYS A 34 15.94 -13.41 -12.82
N GLU A 35 15.95 -13.96 -11.62
CA GLU A 35 15.38 -13.28 -10.48
C GLU A 35 15.97 -11.89 -10.63
N VAL A 36 15.35 -11.08 -11.50
CA VAL A 36 15.35 -9.64 -11.38
C VAL A 36 14.95 -9.53 -9.94
N PRO A 37 15.85 -9.05 -9.05
CA PRO A 37 15.43 -8.73 -7.70
C PRO A 37 14.14 -7.97 -7.92
N ILE A 38 13.01 -8.52 -7.48
CA ILE A 38 11.75 -7.83 -7.59
C ILE A 38 12.01 -6.57 -6.79
N GLU A 39 12.43 -5.51 -7.47
CA GLU A 39 12.42 -4.18 -6.94
C GLU A 39 10.97 -4.03 -6.54
N LYS A 40 10.72 -4.14 -5.24
CA LYS A 40 9.43 -3.80 -4.66
C LYS A 40 9.27 -2.32 -4.98
N LYS A 41 8.70 -2.03 -6.13
CA LYS A 41 8.51 -0.68 -6.63
C LYS A 41 7.61 0.02 -5.62
N SER A 42 8.21 0.87 -4.80
CA SER A 42 7.53 1.64 -3.78
C SER A 42 7.30 3.04 -4.31
N PHE A 43 6.05 3.49 -4.27
CA PHE A 43 5.63 4.81 -4.70
C PHE A 43 5.17 5.60 -3.50
N SER A 44 5.32 6.93 -3.50
CA SER A 44 4.56 7.72 -2.52
C SER A 44 3.07 7.68 -2.84
N VAL A 45 2.21 7.79 -1.83
CA VAL A 45 0.76 7.89 -2.04
C VAL A 45 0.41 9.10 -2.91
N ALA A 46 1.07 10.24 -2.69
CA ALA A 46 0.92 11.44 -3.52
C ALA A 46 1.27 11.17 -4.99
N GLU A 47 2.32 10.39 -5.28
CA GLU A 47 2.68 10.03 -6.65
C GLU A 47 1.60 9.17 -7.32
N LEU A 48 1.04 8.20 -6.60
CA LEU A 48 -0.05 7.38 -7.14
C LEU A 48 -1.31 8.22 -7.38
N LEU A 49 -1.66 9.11 -6.45
CA LEU A 49 -2.80 10.02 -6.59
C LEU A 49 -2.62 11.04 -7.71
N SER A 50 -1.40 11.46 -8.01
CA SER A 50 -1.13 12.39 -9.13
C SER A 50 -1.50 11.79 -10.51
N LYS A 51 -1.60 10.46 -10.60
CA LYS A 51 -1.99 9.72 -11.81
C LYS A 51 -3.50 9.43 -11.84
N ASP A 52 -4.23 9.73 -10.76
CA ASP A 52 -5.68 9.55 -10.67
C ASP A 52 -6.39 10.74 -11.32
N THR A 53 -7.29 10.48 -12.27
CA THR A 53 -8.05 11.52 -12.98
C THR A 53 -9.36 11.91 -12.28
N THR A 54 -9.75 11.16 -11.26
CA THR A 54 -11.03 11.30 -10.55
C THR A 54 -10.88 12.01 -9.21
N LYS A 55 -9.67 12.04 -8.66
CA LYS A 55 -9.38 12.58 -7.33
C LYS A 55 -8.15 13.47 -7.35
N THR A 56 -8.15 14.50 -6.51
CA THR A 56 -6.99 15.36 -6.31
C THR A 56 -6.68 15.47 -4.83
N LEU A 57 -5.41 15.23 -4.47
CA LEU A 57 -4.91 15.37 -3.11
C LEU A 57 -5.03 16.82 -2.63
N LEU A 58 -5.69 17.03 -1.49
CA LEU A 58 -5.79 18.31 -0.84
C LEU A 58 -4.44 18.70 -0.25
N GLN A 59 -3.92 19.85 -0.68
CA GLN A 59 -2.65 20.35 -0.21
C GLN A 59 -2.85 21.09 1.12
N LYS A 60 -2.00 20.79 2.11
CA LYS A 60 -2.00 21.50 3.40
C LYS A 60 -1.82 23.02 3.24
N SER A 61 -1.10 23.45 2.19
CA SER A 61 -0.88 24.86 1.86
C SER A 61 -2.16 25.66 1.54
N LEU A 62 -3.28 24.99 1.21
CA LEU A 62 -4.57 25.65 1.02
C LEU A 62 -5.10 26.25 2.34
N GLY A 63 -4.66 25.72 3.48
CA GLY A 63 -5.07 26.15 4.81
C GLY A 63 -6.43 25.59 5.25
N LYS A 64 -6.60 25.47 6.58
CA LYS A 64 -7.77 24.85 7.22
C LYS A 64 -9.11 25.53 6.89
N ASP A 65 -9.07 26.80 6.51
CA ASP A 65 -10.27 27.59 6.23
C ASP A 65 -10.79 27.42 4.79
N HIS A 66 -10.03 26.72 3.95
CA HIS A 66 -10.41 26.44 2.56
C HIS A 66 -11.67 25.56 2.48
N ALA A 67 -12.53 25.84 1.49
CA ALA A 67 -13.81 25.14 1.32
C ALA A 67 -13.63 23.62 1.18
N ASP A 68 -12.68 23.19 0.33
CA ASP A 68 -12.39 21.77 0.13
C ASP A 68 -11.99 21.03 1.42
N TRP A 69 -11.25 21.69 2.33
CA TRP A 69 -10.88 21.11 3.63
C TRP A 69 -12.07 21.00 4.56
N LYS A 70 -12.96 22.01 4.56
CA LYS A 70 -14.22 21.99 5.34
C LYS A 70 -15.14 20.87 4.87
N GLU A 71 -15.27 20.70 3.55
CA GLU A 71 -16.06 19.61 2.97
C GLU A 71 -15.49 18.23 3.33
N ALA A 72 -14.17 18.05 3.17
CA ALA A 72 -13.51 16.79 3.52
C ALA A 72 -13.66 16.45 5.01
N TRP A 73 -13.48 17.44 5.90
CA TRP A 73 -13.65 17.27 7.33
C TRP A 73 -15.08 16.90 7.72
N LYS A 74 -16.07 17.58 7.14
CA LYS A 74 -17.48 17.26 7.34
C LYS A 74 -17.79 15.82 6.91
N SER A 75 -17.34 15.41 5.72
CA SER A 75 -17.56 14.05 5.24
C SER A 75 -16.84 13.01 6.10
N TYR A 76 -15.66 13.35 6.61
CA TYR A 76 -14.91 12.51 7.55
C TYR A 76 -15.70 12.26 8.84
N ILE A 77 -16.28 13.30 9.44
CA ILE A 77 -17.12 13.15 10.64
C ILE A 77 -18.35 12.29 10.35
N GLU A 78 -19.09 12.62 9.30
CA GLU A 78 -20.35 11.95 8.96
C GLU A 78 -20.18 10.44 8.73
N LYS A 79 -19.08 10.04 8.10
CA LYS A 79 -18.81 8.63 7.77
C LYS A 79 -18.11 7.85 8.89
N ASN A 80 -17.59 8.54 9.91
CA ASN A 80 -16.89 7.91 11.03
C ASN A 80 -17.63 8.11 12.37
N THR A 81 -18.95 8.30 12.34
CA THR A 81 -19.79 8.47 13.54
C THR A 81 -19.69 7.31 14.54
N SER A 82 -19.42 6.09 14.07
CA SER A 82 -19.19 4.90 14.90
C SER A 82 -17.87 4.94 15.68
N SER A 83 -16.94 5.84 15.33
CA SER A 83 -15.67 6.02 16.04
C SER A 83 -15.91 6.78 17.35
N ALA A 84 -16.33 6.06 18.38
CA ALA A 84 -16.77 6.63 19.66
C ALA A 84 -15.62 6.94 20.63
N THR A 85 -14.46 6.30 20.46
CA THR A 85 -13.30 6.41 21.35
C THR A 85 -12.10 7.03 20.66
N GLU A 86 -11.15 7.55 21.43
CA GLU A 86 -9.90 8.09 20.87
C GLU A 86 -9.13 7.03 20.06
N GLY A 87 -8.60 7.46 18.91
CA GLY A 87 -7.84 6.60 18.00
C GLY A 87 -8.63 5.52 17.27
N SER A 88 -9.97 5.50 17.38
CA SER A 88 -10.83 4.58 16.63
C SER A 88 -11.12 5.04 15.20
N ASP A 89 -10.87 6.31 14.90
CA ASP A 89 -11.06 6.90 13.58
C ASP A 89 -9.91 6.52 12.61
N PRO A 90 -10.16 6.42 11.29
CA PRO A 90 -9.17 5.92 10.33
C PRO A 90 -7.85 6.69 10.28
N LEU A 91 -7.90 8.01 10.51
CA LEU A 91 -6.73 8.88 10.52
C LEU A 91 -6.08 8.99 11.91
N LYS A 92 -6.70 8.45 12.96
CA LYS A 92 -6.23 8.53 14.35
C LYS A 92 -5.96 9.97 14.77
N ILE A 93 -6.94 10.85 14.53
CA ILE A 93 -6.85 12.26 14.88
C ILE A 93 -6.75 12.40 16.40
N ASP A 94 -5.73 13.09 16.88
CA ASP A 94 -5.60 13.38 18.31
C ASP A 94 -6.75 14.25 18.80
N GLY A 95 -7.37 13.87 19.92
CA GLY A 95 -8.56 14.52 20.47
C GLY A 95 -9.80 14.39 19.56
N TRP A 96 -9.91 13.28 18.83
CA TRP A 96 -11.00 12.98 17.91
C TRP A 96 -12.37 13.13 18.56
N VAL A 97 -12.55 12.63 19.80
CA VAL A 97 -13.85 12.60 20.49
C VAL A 97 -14.39 14.01 20.70
N ASN A 98 -13.50 15.00 20.91
CA ASN A 98 -13.88 16.39 21.07
C ASN A 98 -14.02 17.11 19.72
N LYS A 99 -13.09 16.88 18.80
CA LYS A 99 -13.02 17.59 17.50
C LYS A 99 -14.17 17.20 16.57
N LYS A 100 -14.65 15.96 16.63
CA LYS A 100 -15.77 15.50 15.78
C LYS A 100 -17.10 16.21 16.06
N SER A 101 -17.22 16.89 17.20
CA SER A 101 -18.40 17.70 17.53
C SER A 101 -18.39 19.08 16.85
N THR A 102 -17.27 19.48 16.25
CA THR A 102 -17.12 20.79 15.58
C THR A 102 -16.93 20.59 14.08
N THR A 103 -18.04 20.55 13.33
CA THR A 103 -18.04 20.30 11.89
C THR A 103 -17.52 21.49 11.08
N ASP A 104 -17.76 22.72 11.54
CA ASP A 104 -17.41 23.94 10.79
C ASP A 104 -15.95 24.39 10.96
N SER A 105 -15.22 23.78 11.90
CA SER A 105 -13.83 24.10 12.20
C SER A 105 -12.94 22.91 11.91
N VAL A 106 -12.13 23.01 10.85
CA VAL A 106 -11.20 21.95 10.47
C VAL A 106 -9.99 21.98 11.41
N PRO A 107 -9.71 20.88 12.14
CA PRO A 107 -8.54 20.79 12.99
C PRO A 107 -7.26 20.78 12.15
N GLU A 108 -6.22 21.49 12.61
CA GLU A 108 -4.90 21.45 11.97
C GLU A 108 -4.33 20.02 11.91
N GLU A 109 -4.65 19.21 12.92
CA GLU A 109 -4.24 17.80 12.97
C GLU A 109 -4.81 16.96 11.82
N PHE A 110 -6.00 17.29 11.32
CA PHE A 110 -6.57 16.61 10.15
C PHE A 110 -5.74 16.89 8.88
N LEU A 111 -5.33 18.14 8.68
CA LEU A 111 -4.45 18.53 7.57
C LEU A 111 -3.07 17.89 7.71
N ASN A 112 -2.49 17.93 8.91
CA ASN A 112 -1.18 17.33 9.22
C ASN A 112 -1.19 15.84 8.89
N ARG A 113 -2.22 15.13 9.33
CA ARG A 113 -2.32 13.70 9.10
C ARG A 113 -2.43 13.36 7.62
N CYS A 114 -3.23 14.12 6.89
CA CYS A 114 -3.31 13.96 5.44
C CYS A 114 -1.99 14.21 4.73
N ASP A 115 -1.27 15.26 5.13
CA ASP A 115 0.05 15.60 4.59
C ASP A 115 1.08 14.50 4.87
N ASP A 116 1.15 14.01 6.11
CA ASP A 116 2.09 12.96 6.52
C ASP A 116 1.79 11.60 5.87
N GLU A 117 0.52 11.18 5.87
CA GLU A 117 0.11 9.90 5.26
C GLU A 117 0.32 9.91 3.73
N SER A 118 0.13 11.07 3.08
CA SER A 118 0.34 11.19 1.63
C SER A 118 1.80 11.01 1.18
N LYS A 119 2.76 11.26 2.07
CA LYS A 119 4.21 11.12 1.81
C LYS A 119 4.70 9.69 2.02
N LYS A 120 3.92 8.82 2.65
CA LYS A 120 4.32 7.44 2.90
C LYS A 120 4.44 6.66 1.61
N THR A 121 5.35 5.69 1.62
CA THR A 121 5.60 4.78 0.52
C THR A 121 4.69 3.56 0.58
N VAL A 122 4.04 3.23 -0.53
CA VAL A 122 3.14 2.10 -0.69
C VAL A 122 3.53 1.30 -1.94
N SER A 123 3.12 0.04 -1.99
CA SER A 123 3.40 -0.84 -3.14
C SER A 123 2.35 -0.72 -4.25
N SER A 124 1.13 -0.32 -3.93
CA SER A 124 0.02 -0.20 -4.87
C SER A 124 -1.13 0.64 -4.32
N THR A 125 -2.16 0.86 -5.14
CA THR A 125 -3.41 1.52 -4.75
C THR A 125 -4.32 0.68 -3.84
N SER A 126 -3.98 -0.58 -3.62
CA SER A 126 -4.70 -1.46 -2.66
C SER A 126 -4.14 -1.35 -1.24
N ASP A 127 -3.03 -0.64 -1.05
CA ASP A 127 -2.45 -0.42 0.28
C ASP A 127 -3.40 0.38 1.17
N ALA A 128 -3.51 -0.02 2.44
CA ALA A 128 -4.41 0.62 3.40
C ALA A 128 -4.11 2.13 3.57
N VAL A 129 -2.85 2.54 3.47
CA VAL A 129 -2.46 3.94 3.55
C VAL A 129 -2.97 4.70 2.33
N TYR A 130 -2.81 4.14 1.12
CA TYR A 130 -3.35 4.74 -0.10
C TYR A 130 -4.88 4.87 -0.01
N VAL A 131 -5.57 3.80 0.39
CA VAL A 131 -7.03 3.80 0.53
C VAL A 131 -7.48 4.88 1.52
N THR A 132 -6.79 5.01 2.66
CA THR A 132 -7.10 6.03 3.67
C THR A 132 -6.95 7.45 3.11
N VAL A 133 -5.79 7.78 2.53
CA VAL A 133 -5.53 9.12 1.96
C VAL A 133 -6.46 9.41 0.80
N SER A 134 -6.66 8.45 -0.12
CA SER A 134 -7.55 8.61 -1.28
C SER A 134 -9.03 8.74 -0.90
N THR A 135 -9.40 8.40 0.33
CA THR A 135 -10.78 8.53 0.82
C THR A 135 -10.99 9.85 1.53
N TRP A 136 -10.04 10.27 2.36
CA TRP A 136 -10.24 11.37 3.33
C TRP A 136 -9.48 12.64 3.00
N CYS A 137 -8.40 12.53 2.23
CA CYS A 137 -7.48 13.63 1.96
C CYS A 137 -7.54 14.13 0.51
N THR A 138 -8.57 13.73 -0.23
CA THR A 138 -8.75 14.12 -1.62
C THR A 138 -10.12 14.76 -1.82
N LYS A 139 -10.21 15.64 -2.82
CA LYS A 139 -11.48 16.04 -3.41
C LYS A 139 -11.74 15.29 -4.70
N ALA A 140 -13.01 15.14 -5.05
CA ALA A 140 -13.38 14.69 -6.38
C ALA A 140 -12.95 15.76 -7.42
N VAL A 141 -12.38 15.30 -8.52
CA VAL A 141 -12.27 16.10 -9.73
C VAL A 141 -13.67 16.11 -10.32
N THR A 142 -14.49 17.08 -9.94
CA THR A 142 -15.71 17.35 -10.68
C THR A 142 -15.25 17.70 -12.08
N ALA A 143 -15.50 16.82 -13.06
CA ALA A 143 -15.31 17.16 -14.45
C ALA A 143 -16.08 18.46 -14.66
N GLN A 144 -15.36 19.59 -14.79
CA GLN A 144 -15.96 20.80 -15.30
C GLN A 144 -16.39 20.42 -16.70
N LYS A 145 -17.68 20.09 -16.80
CA LYS A 145 -18.37 19.83 -18.04
C LYS A 145 -18.06 21.03 -18.93
N LEU A 146 -17.26 20.76 -19.98
CA LEU A 146 -17.05 21.63 -21.12
C LEU A 146 -18.40 22.13 -21.66
#